data_AF-A0ABD0NX60-F1
#
_entry.id   AF-A0ABD0NX60-F1
#
_cell.length_a   1.000
_cell.length_b   1.000
_cell.length_c   1.000
_cell.angle_alpha   90.00
_cell.angle_beta   90.00
_cell.angle_gamma   90.00
#
_symmetry.space_group_name_H-M   'P 1'
#
loop_
_entity.id
_entity.type
_entity.pdbx_description
1 polymer ?
#
loop_
_entity_poly.entity_id
_entity_poly.type
_entity_poly.pdbx_seq_one_letter_code
_entity_poly.pdbx_strand_id
1 'polypeptide(L)'
;VFDMGQYQEKIRAYSMLSSHKNIAQIKDIVLGECKAYVFQEKDFGDMHTFVKSSKRLPEDLASKLFYQVVSAVNHCHQVGIVLGDLKLRKFVFSDEK
;
A
#
# COMPACT_ATOMS: atom_id res chain seq x y z
N VAL A 1 0.50 1.76 14.26
CA VAL A 1 -0.10 1.51 15.59
C VAL A 1 -1.50 2.09 15.60
N PHE A 2 -2.49 1.34 16.09
CA PHE A 2 -3.89 1.73 16.14
C PHE A 2 -4.44 1.58 17.56
N ASP A 3 -5.51 2.31 17.89
CA ASP A 3 -6.27 2.10 19.12
C ASP A 3 -7.03 0.77 19.06
N MET A 4 -7.10 0.05 20.19
CA MET A 4 -7.76 -1.27 20.24
C MET A 4 -9.24 -1.22 19.83
N GLY A 5 -9.95 -0.13 20.11
CA GLY A 5 -11.35 0.03 19.69
C GLY A 5 -11.55 0.24 18.18
N GLN A 6 -10.49 0.54 17.42
CA GLN A 6 -10.59 0.93 16.01
C GLN A 6 -9.73 0.09 15.06
N TYR A 7 -8.80 -0.73 15.57
CA TYR A 7 -7.80 -1.38 14.72
C TYR A 7 -8.44 -2.31 13.68
N GLN A 8 -9.48 -3.07 14.07
CA GLN A 8 -10.16 -4.02 13.19
C GLN A 8 -10.77 -3.33 11.97
N GLU A 9 -11.42 -2.18 12.17
CA GLU A 9 -11.97 -1.39 11.07
C GLU A 9 -10.87 -0.92 10.12
N LYS A 10 -9.73 -0.45 10.67
CA LYS A 10 -8.60 0.04 9.88
C LYS A 10 -7.88 -1.03 9.08
N ILE A 11 -7.93 -2.30 9.51
CA ILE A 11 -7.30 -3.41 8.79
C ILE A 11 -8.30 -4.29 8.02
N ARG A 12 -9.60 -4.02 8.12
CA ARG A 12 -10.65 -4.86 7.51
C ARG A 12 -10.46 -5.08 6.01
N ALA A 13 -9.97 -4.08 5.29
CA ALA A 13 -9.67 -4.21 3.87
C ALA A 13 -8.63 -5.31 3.58
N TYR A 14 -7.63 -5.49 4.46
CA TYR A 14 -6.59 -6.51 4.30
C TYR A 14 -7.12 -7.94 4.49
N SER A 15 -8.17 -8.14 5.30
CA SER A 15 -8.77 -9.47 5.48
C SER A 15 -9.72 -9.86 4.34
N MET A 16 -10.23 -8.87 3.58
CA MET A 16 -11.07 -9.10 2.41
C MET A 16 -10.25 -9.36 1.14
N LEU A 17 -9.00 -8.90 1.09
CA LEU A 17 -8.13 -9.03 -0.07
C LEU A 17 -7.33 -10.33 -0.02
N SER A 18 -7.36 -11.09 -1.11
CA SER A 18 -6.35 -12.13 -1.33
C SER A 18 -4.98 -11.50 -1.59
N SER A 19 -3.91 -12.23 -1.26
CA SER A 19 -2.52 -11.85 -1.52
C SER A 19 -2.33 -11.35 -2.97
N HIS A 20 -1.71 -10.18 -3.12
CA HIS A 20 -1.38 -9.58 -4.41
C HIS A 20 -0.01 -8.90 -4.35
N LYS A 21 0.83 -9.09 -5.37
CA LYS A 21 2.23 -8.61 -5.39
C LYS A 21 2.41 -7.09 -5.29
N ASN A 22 1.41 -6.31 -5.71
CA ASN A 22 1.43 -4.83 -5.68
C ASN A 22 0.60 -4.24 -4.52
N ILE A 23 0.22 -5.05 -3.53
CA ILE A 23 -0.46 -4.59 -2.32
C ILE A 23 0.38 -5.03 -1.12
N ALA A 24 0.72 -4.07 -0.25
CA ALA A 24 1.46 -4.37 0.98
C ALA A 24 0.68 -5.38 1.83
N GLN A 25 1.39 -6.31 2.47
CA GLN A 25 0.76 -7.31 3.32
C GLN A 25 1.04 -6.99 4.78
N ILE A 26 0.07 -7.32 5.63
CA ILE A 26 0.29 -7.34 7.08
C ILE A 26 1.06 -8.62 7.40
N LYS A 27 2.27 -8.46 7.93
CA LYS A 27 3.14 -9.55 8.37
C LYS A 27 2.67 -10.14 9.69
N ASP A 28 2.37 -9.24 10.63
CA ASP A 28 2.01 -9.64 11.99
C ASP A 28 1.18 -8.54 12.67
N ILE A 29 0.42 -8.93 13.68
CA ILE A 29 -0.37 -8.05 14.53
C ILE A 29 -0.14 -8.43 15.98
N VAL A 30 0.51 -7.55 16.73
CA VAL A 30 0.68 -7.70 18.18
C VAL A 30 -0.38 -6.86 18.88
N LEU A 31 -1.18 -7.51 19.74
CA LEU A 31 -2.22 -6.85 20.52
C LEU A 31 -1.68 -6.55 21.93
N GLY A 32 -1.68 -5.28 22.30
CA GLY A 32 -1.46 -4.83 23.68
C GLY A 32 -2.80 -4.49 24.35
N GLU A 33 -2.74 -3.97 25.58
CA GLU A 33 -3.94 -3.63 26.36
C GLU A 33 -4.79 -2.53 25.70
N CYS A 34 -4.13 -1.47 25.22
CA CYS A 34 -4.82 -0.30 24.64
C CYS A 34 -4.50 -0.08 23.16
N LYS A 35 -3.49 -0.77 22.61
CA LYS A 35 -2.99 -0.54 21.24
C LYS A 35 -2.80 -1.85 20.46
N ALA A 36 -3.05 -1.79 19.16
CA ALA A 36 -2.68 -2.80 18.19
C ALA A 36 -1.48 -2.34 17.36
N TYR A 37 -0.47 -3.19 17.25
CA TYR A 37 0.75 -2.96 16.50
C TYR A 37 0.71 -3.82 15.23
N VAL A 38 0.57 -3.17 14.08
CA VAL A 38 0.50 -3.82 12.77
C VAL A 38 1.86 -3.70 12.12
N PHE A 39 2.46 -4.84 11.78
CA PHE A 39 3.75 -4.93 11.14
C PHE A 39 3.59 -5.22 9.65
N GLN A 40 4.39 -4.55 8.84
CA GLN A 40 4.44 -4.70 7.38
C GLN A 40 5.91 -4.79 6.95
N GLU A 41 6.15 -5.21 5.70
CA GLU A 41 7.48 -5.13 5.12
C GLU A 41 8.01 -3.70 5.12
N LYS A 42 9.33 -3.55 5.24
CA LYS A 42 10.00 -2.26 5.09
C LYS A 42 9.82 -1.76 3.65
N ASP A 43 9.53 -0.48 3.50
CA ASP A 43 9.54 0.21 2.22
C ASP A 43 10.87 0.95 1.97
N PHE A 44 11.08 1.32 0.70
CA PHE A 44 12.27 2.01 0.22
C PHE A 44 11.94 3.37 -0.40
N GLY A 45 10.90 4.03 0.15
CA GLY A 45 10.43 5.33 -0.30
C GLY A 45 9.21 5.28 -1.22
N ASP A 46 8.59 6.44 -1.41
CA ASP A 46 7.32 6.58 -2.12
C ASP A 46 7.44 7.19 -3.53
N MET A 47 6.47 6.89 -4.40
CA MET A 47 6.47 7.38 -5.78
C MET A 47 6.39 8.91 -5.87
N HIS A 48 5.80 9.61 -4.91
CA HIS A 48 5.76 11.08 -4.95
C HIS A 48 7.16 11.65 -4.78
N THR A 49 7.92 11.15 -3.80
CA THR A 49 9.32 11.55 -3.58
C THR A 49 10.19 11.20 -4.78
N PHE A 50 9.98 10.02 -5.39
CA PHE A 50 10.71 9.58 -6.59
C PHE A 50 10.44 10.44 -7.83
N VAL A 51 9.17 10.80 -8.10
CA VAL A 51 8.85 11.70 -9.22
C VAL A 51 9.41 13.10 -8.96
N LYS A 52 9.33 13.59 -7.71
CA LYS A 52 9.87 14.90 -7.34
C LYS A 52 11.37 15.00 -7.57
N SER A 53 12.16 13.97 -7.23
CA SER A 53 13.61 13.97 -7.47
C SER A 53 13.96 13.87 -8.96
N SER A 54 13.13 13.19 -9.75
CA SER A 54 13.35 12.98 -11.20
C SER A 54 12.82 14.12 -12.09
N LYS A 55 12.04 15.05 -11.54
CA LYS A 55 11.18 16.04 -12.24
C LYS A 55 10.08 15.42 -13.10
N ARG A 56 10.42 14.46 -13.96
CA ARG A 56 9.51 13.67 -14.80
C ARG A 56 10.13 12.30 -15.07
N LEU A 57 9.30 11.31 -15.37
CA LEU A 57 9.76 9.96 -15.71
C LEU A 57 9.71 9.75 -17.24
N PRO A 58 10.67 8.99 -17.82
CA PRO A 58 10.54 8.46 -19.17
C PRO A 58 9.27 7.59 -19.30
N GLU A 59 8.63 7.60 -20.46
CA GLU A 59 7.36 6.89 -20.69
C GLU A 59 7.48 5.39 -20.43
N ASP A 60 8.57 4.76 -20.86
CA ASP A 60 8.83 3.34 -20.63
C ASP A 60 8.83 2.96 -19.15
N LEU A 61 9.39 3.82 -18.29
CA LEU A 61 9.43 3.61 -16.85
C LEU A 61 8.06 3.93 -16.22
N ALA A 62 7.46 5.06 -16.64
CA ALA A 62 6.15 5.48 -16.14
C ALA A 62 5.09 4.42 -16.42
N SER A 63 5.07 3.84 -17.63
CA SER A 63 4.14 2.78 -18.04
C SER A 63 4.30 1.54 -17.16
N LYS A 64 5.53 1.10 -16.89
CA LYS A 64 5.81 -0.06 -16.02
C LYS A 64 5.33 0.15 -14.59
N LEU A 65 5.63 1.31 -14.00
CA LEU A 65 5.20 1.63 -12.63
C LEU A 65 3.68 1.80 -12.55
N PHE A 66 3.10 2.52 -13.51
CA PHE A 66 1.67 2.78 -13.51
C PHE A 66 0.85 1.51 -13.78
N TYR A 67 1.37 0.56 -14.55
CA TYR A 67 0.78 -0.77 -14.69
C TYR A 67 0.65 -1.48 -13.33
N GLN A 68 1.67 -1.41 -12.48
CA GLN A 68 1.61 -2.00 -11.13
C GLN A 68 0.58 -1.29 -10.24
N VAL A 69 0.51 0.04 -10.33
CA VAL A 69 -0.52 0.85 -9.65
C VAL A 69 -1.92 0.41 -10.06
N VAL A 70 -2.19 0.34 -11.37
CA VAL A 70 -3.50 -0.06 -11.89
C VAL A 70 -3.82 -1.51 -11.54
N SER A 71 -2.84 -2.41 -11.57
CA SER A 71 -3.01 -3.81 -11.14
C SER A 71 -3.47 -3.88 -9.68
N ALA A 72 -2.87 -3.11 -8.78
CA ALA A 72 -3.27 -3.05 -7.37
C ALA A 72 -4.68 -2.49 -7.19
N VAL A 73 -5.00 -1.38 -7.87
CA VAL A 73 -6.33 -0.75 -7.80
C VAL A 73 -7.42 -1.67 -8.36
N ASN A 74 -7.15 -2.32 -9.49
CA ASN A 74 -8.07 -3.28 -10.09
C ASN A 74 -8.35 -4.45 -9.14
N HIS A 75 -7.32 -4.99 -8.48
CA HIS A 75 -7.49 -6.05 -7.49
C HIS A 75 -8.37 -5.61 -6.31
N CYS A 76 -8.22 -4.38 -5.82
CA CYS A 76 -9.12 -3.82 -4.82
C CYS A 76 -10.57 -3.71 -5.32
N HIS A 77 -10.76 -3.22 -6.55
CA HIS A 77 -12.08 -3.05 -7.14
C HIS A 77 -12.81 -4.38 -7.37
N GLN A 78 -12.09 -5.46 -7.66
CA GLN A 78 -12.67 -6.80 -7.85
C GLN A 78 -13.36 -7.34 -6.58
N VAL A 79 -12.97 -6.87 -5.39
CA VAL A 79 -13.60 -7.23 -4.11
C VAL A 79 -14.47 -6.10 -3.52
N GLY A 80 -14.78 -5.07 -4.32
CA GLY A 80 -15.64 -3.96 -3.92
C GLY A 80 -15.00 -2.92 -2.99
N ILE A 81 -13.66 -2.90 -2.89
CA ILE A 81 -12.94 -1.91 -2.06
C ILE A 81 -12.68 -0.64 -2.88
N VAL A 82 -13.19 0.49 -2.41
CA VAL A 82 -12.90 1.81 -2.97
C VAL A 82 -11.80 2.48 -2.13
N LEU A 83 -10.68 2.88 -2.74
CA LEU A 83 -9.52 3.40 -2.01
C LEU A 83 -9.67 4.84 -1.50
N GLY A 84 -10.43 5.70 -2.21
CA GLY A 84 -10.80 7.06 -1.80
C GLY A 84 -9.69 8.12 -1.76
N ASP A 85 -8.42 7.75 -1.54
CA ASP A 85 -7.27 8.66 -1.43
C ASP A 85 -6.10 8.17 -2.31
N LEU A 86 -6.36 7.98 -3.61
CA LEU A 86 -5.35 7.60 -4.57
C LEU A 86 -4.43 8.77 -4.90
N LYS A 87 -3.16 8.62 -4.56
CA LYS A 87 -2.08 9.57 -4.85
C LYS A 87 -0.74 8.86 -4.84
N LEU A 88 0.27 9.44 -5.48
CA LEU A 88 1.61 8.84 -5.60
C LEU A 88 2.24 8.45 -4.24
N ARG A 89 1.97 9.19 -3.17
CA ARG A 89 2.49 8.87 -1.82
C ARG A 89 1.94 7.55 -1.23
N LYS A 90 0.89 6.97 -1.81
CA LYS A 90 0.32 5.68 -1.36
C LYS A 90 1.03 4.47 -1.96
N PHE A 91 1.93 4.69 -2.92
CA PHE A 91 2.67 3.63 -3.59
C PHE A 91 4.14 3.75 -3.21
N VAL A 92 4.69 2.64 -2.72
CA VAL A 92 6.04 2.56 -2.17
C VAL A 92 6.83 1.46 -2.86
N PHE A 93 8.15 1.58 -2.87
CA PHE A 93 9.04 0.57 -3.43
C PHE A 93 9.29 -0.55 -2.42
N SER A 94 9.22 -1.80 -2.90
CA SER A 94 9.44 -3.02 -2.11
C SER A 94 10.92 -3.43 -2.02
N ASP A 95 11.80 -2.76 -2.76
CA ASP A 95 13.23 -3.02 -2.81
C ASP A 95 13.99 -1.71 -3.11
N GLU A 96 15.32 -1.74 -2.94
CA GLU A 96 16.21 -0.58 -3.16
C GLU A 96 16.50 -0.29 -4.65
N LYS A 97 16.05 -1.13 -5.60
CA LYS A 97 16.58 -1.16 -6.97
C LYS A 97 15.56 -0.80 -8.04
#